data_AF-A0A933LT91-F1
#
_entry.id   AF-A0A933LT91-F1
#
_cell.length_a   1.000
_cell.length_b   1.000
_cell.length_c   1.000
_cell.angle_alpha   90.00
_cell.angle_beta   90.00
_cell.angle_gamma   90.00
#
_symmetry.space_group_name_H-M   'P 1'
#
loop_
_entity.id
_entity.type
_entity.pdbx_description
1 polymer ?
#
loop_
_entity_poly.entity_id
_entity_poly.type
_entity_poly.pdbx_seq_one_letter_code
_entity_poly.pdbx_strand_id
1 'polypeptide(L)' 'MKKVWVHKAKSFEDAERFDQRYYQAMSAKERVETVSWLRQIARKIKKTGHGGTRLRRVIRVIQQA' A
#
# COMPACT_ATOMS: atom_id res chain seq x y z
N MET A 1 2.54 9.16 20.91
CA MET A 1 1.52 8.67 19.95
C MET A 1 2.14 8.55 18.58
N LYS A 2 2.01 7.40 17.91
CA LYS A 2 2.44 7.27 16.50
C LYS A 2 1.49 8.11 15.64
N LYS A 3 2.01 9.11 14.92
CA LYS A 3 1.19 9.94 14.02
C LYS A 3 0.71 9.05 12.86
N VAL A 4 -0.59 8.78 12.81
CA VAL A 4 -1.21 8.11 11.66
C VAL A 4 -1.50 9.19 10.62
N TRP A 5 -0.83 9.10 9.48
CA TRP A 5 -1.04 10.04 8.37
C TRP A 5 -2.13 9.47 7.44
N VAL A 6 -3.17 10.26 7.17
CA VAL A 6 -4.31 9.85 6.33
C VAL A 6 -4.46 10.84 5.19
N HIS A 7 -4.34 10.36 3.96
CA HIS A 7 -4.69 11.12 2.76
C HIS A 7 -6.18 10.93 2.44
N LYS A 8 -6.96 12.02 2.49
CA LYS A 8 -8.36 12.01 2.03
C LYS A 8 -8.39 12.43 0.56
N ALA A 9 -8.49 11.45 -0.34
CA ALA A 9 -8.59 11.69 -1.78
C ALA A 9 -10.03 12.06 -2.19
N LYS A 10 -10.17 12.90 -3.22
CA LYS A 10 -11.48 13.30 -3.76
C LYS A 10 -12.00 12.34 -4.84
N SER A 11 -11.13 11.53 -5.43
CA SER A 11 -11.48 10.49 -6.41
C SER A 11 -10.51 9.31 -6.33
N PHE A 12 -10.84 8.21 -7.03
CA PHE A 12 -9.95 7.05 -7.11
C PHE A 12 -8.65 7.35 -7.88
N GLU A 13 -8.72 8.20 -8.91
CA GLU A 13 -7.55 8.64 -9.68
C GLU A 13 -6.62 9.51 -8.83
N ASP A 14 -7.19 10.36 -7.97
CA ASP A 14 -6.43 11.20 -7.03
C ASP A 14 -5.68 10.33 -6.01
N ALA A 15 -6.36 9.31 -5.46
CA ALA A 15 -5.73 8.32 -4.57
C ALA A 15 -4.59 7.56 -5.27
N GLU A 16 -4.80 7.12 -6.51
CA GLU A 16 -3.77 6.40 -7.26
C GLU A 16 -2.55 7.27 -7.59
N ARG A 17 -2.78 8.53 -7.95
CA ARG A 17 -1.70 9.49 -8.21
C ARG A 17 -0.92 9.80 -6.94
N PHE A 18 -1.60 9.92 -5.81
CA PHE A 18 -0.96 10.07 -4.51
C PHE A 18 -0.06 8.86 -4.20
N ASP A 19 -0.57 7.64 -4.34
CA ASP A 19 0.19 6.42 -4.10
C ASP A 19 1.43 6.33 -5.00
N GLN A 20 1.28 6.60 -6.30
CA GLN A 20 2.43 6.60 -7.22
C GLN A 20 3.50 7.58 -6.80
N ARG A 21 3.13 8.83 -6.50
CA ARG A 21 4.08 9.86 -6.05
C ARG A 21 4.78 9.47 -4.76
N TYR A 22 4.03 8.89 -3.81
CA TYR A 22 4.58 8.41 -2.54
C TYR A 22 5.67 7.36 -2.77
N TYR A 23 5.43 6.36 -3.61
CA TYR A 23 6.44 5.33 -3.92
C TYR A 23 7.56 5.82 -4.82
N GLN A 24 7.30 6.79 -5.70
CA GLN A 24 8.32 7.41 -6.57
C GLN A 24 9.29 8.28 -5.78
N ALA A 25 8.82 8.96 -4.73
CA ALA A 25 9.66 9.77 -3.85
C ALA A 25 10.62 8.93 -2.97
N MET A 26 10.38 7.62 -2.84
CA MET A 26 11.25 6.70 -2.10
C MET A 26 12.43 6.23 -2.95
N SER A 27 13.58 6.03 -2.30
CA SER A 27 14.70 5.30 -2.90
C SER A 27 14.33 3.84 -3.21
N ALA A 28 15.08 3.19 -4.10
CA ALA A 28 14.86 1.79 -4.45
C ALA A 28 14.90 0.85 -3.23
N LYS A 29 15.81 1.11 -2.28
CA LYS A 29 15.96 0.34 -1.04
C LYS A 29 14.73 0.48 -0.15
N GLU A 30 14.31 1.72 0.13
CA GLU A 30 13.14 2.01 0.97
C GLU A 30 11.86 1.43 0.36
N ARG A 31 11.73 1.47 -0.97
CA ARG A 31 10.59 0.89 -1.68
C ARG A 31 10.53 -0.63 -1.50
N VAL A 32 11.65 -1.33 -1.66
CA VAL A 32 11.72 -2.80 -1.49
C VAL A 32 11.42 -3.20 -0.03
N GLU A 33 11.98 -2.49 0.94
CA GLU A 33 11.72 -2.72 2.36
C GLU A 33 10.25 -2.50 2.70
N THR A 34 9.67 -1.39 2.24
CA THR A 34 8.25 -1.04 2.46
C THR A 34 7.32 -2.09 1.87
N VAL A 35 7.53 -2.48 0.61
CA VAL A 35 6.70 -3.51 -0.05
C VAL A 35 6.86 -4.87 0.64
N SER A 36 8.06 -5.22 1.08
CA SER A 36 8.31 -6.48 1.80
C SER A 36 7.59 -6.51 3.14
N TRP A 37 7.61 -5.41 3.89
CA TRP A 37 6.87 -5.27 5.15
C TRP A 37 5.35 -5.35 4.93
N LEU A 38 4.82 -4.64 3.94
CA LEU A 38 3.39 -4.69 3.58
C LEU A 38 2.96 -6.12 3.19
N ARG A 39 3.79 -6.87 2.46
CA ARG A 39 3.53 -8.29 2.13
C ARG A 39 3.46 -9.15 3.38
N GLN A 40 4.35 -8.94 4.34
CA GLN A 40 4.31 -9.68 5.62
C GLN A 40 3.04 -9.37 6.40
N ILE A 41 2.62 -8.11 6.46
CA ILE A 41 1.36 -7.70 7.09
C ILE A 41 0.17 -8.34 6.40
N ALA A 42 0.11 -8.26 5.06
CA ALA A 42 -0.97 -8.87 4.29
C ALA A 42 -1.06 -10.39 4.53
N ARG A 43 0.09 -11.07 4.67
CA ARG A 43 0.13 -12.50 5.04
C ARG A 43 -0.38 -12.74 6.46
N LYS A 44 -0.04 -11.89 7.44
CA LYS A 44 -0.55 -11.99 8.82
C LYS A 44 -2.06 -11.78 8.88
N ILE A 45 -2.59 -10.77 8.17
CA ILE A 45 -4.03 -10.51 8.05
C ILE A 45 -4.77 -11.67 7.34
N LYS A 46 -4.16 -12.28 6.31
CA LYS A 46 -4.74 -13.44 5.61
C LYS A 46 -4.89 -14.68 6.52
N LYS A 47 -4.07 -14.80 7.57
CA LYS A 47 -4.15 -15.92 8.54
C LYS A 47 -5.24 -15.74 9.60
N THR A 48 -5.75 -14.53 9.80
CA THR A 48 -6.89 -14.24 10.68
C THR A 48 -8.18 -14.28 9.86
N GLY A 49 -8.68 -15.49 9.58
CA GLY A 49 -9.94 -15.68 8.91
C GLY A 49 -11.08 -15.82 9.91
N HIS A 50 -11.90 -14.77 10.06
CA HIS A 50 -13.32 -14.91 10.35
C HIS A 50 -14.11 -13.89 9.52
N GLY A 51 -15.27 -14.34 9.04
CA GLY A 51 -16.03 -13.80 7.91
C GLY A 51 -16.19 -12.28 7.87
N GLY A 52 -15.99 -11.72 6.68
CA GLY A 52 -16.25 -10.31 6.39
C GLY A 52 -15.69 -9.95 5.02
N THR A 53 -16.54 -10.05 4.00
CA THR A 53 -16.48 -9.29 2.74
C THR A 53 -15.08 -8.99 2.17
N ARG A 54 -14.60 -9.93 1.33
CA ARG A 54 -13.38 -9.89 0.49
C ARG A 54 -12.76 -8.50 0.26
N LEU A 55 -11.64 -8.20 0.93
CA LEU A 55 -10.66 -7.22 0.46
C LEU A 55 -10.18 -7.63 -0.96
N ARG A 56 -10.57 -6.87 -1.99
CA ARG A 56 -10.06 -7.07 -3.36
C ARG A 56 -8.56 -6.80 -3.37
N ARG A 57 -7.76 -7.80 -3.73
CA ARG A 57 -6.31 -7.62 -3.93
C ARG A 57 -6.09 -6.93 -5.27
N VAL A 58 -5.45 -5.76 -5.25
CA VAL A 58 -4.98 -5.08 -6.46
C VAL A 58 -3.47 -5.29 -6.55
N ILE A 59 -3.00 -5.91 -7.63
CA ILE A 59 -1.58 -6.05 -7.96
C ILE A 59 -1.26 -4.96 -8.99
N ARG A 60 -0.35 -4.04 -8.68
CA ARG A 60 0.08 -2.98 -9.61
C ARG A 60 1.56 -3.14 -9.96
N VAL A 61 1.89 -2.91 -11.23
CA VAL A 61 3.26 -2.81 -11.73
C VAL A 61 3.75 -1.40 -11.43
N ILE A 62 4.77 -1.27 -10.58
CA ILE A 62 5.42 0.01 -10.31
C ILE A 62 6.41 0.26 -11.46
N GLN A 63 6.20 1.32 -12.25
CA GLN A 63 7.18 1.75 -13.26
C GLN A 63 8.54 1.98 -12.57
N GLN A 64 9.57 1.30 -13.06
CA GLN A 64 10.94 1.53 -12.66
C GLN A 64 11.49 2.70 -13.47
N ALA A 65 12.26 3.57 -12.81
CA ALA A 65 13.06 4.59 -13.47
C ALA A 65 14.25 3.94 -14.18
#